data_AF-A0A5R9QCQ0-F1
#
_entry.id   AF-A0A5R9QCQ0-F1
#
_cell.length_a   1.000
_cell.length_b   1.000
_cell.length_c   1.000
_cell.angle_alpha   90.00
_cell.angle_beta   90.00
_cell.angle_gamma   90.00
#
_symmetry.space_group_name_H-M   'P 1'
#
loop_
_entity.id
_entity.type
_entity.pdbx_description
1 polymer ?
#
loop_
_entity_poly.entity_id
_entity_poly.type
_entity_poly.pdbx_seq_one_letter_code
_entity_poly.pdbx_strand_id
1 'polypeptide(L)'
;MIKEVFKSALNNFQVLLIAWVIIIIANQLFIFGACFAPYCLMAALPHTFVIALLVNYFFLANESSPSEKSIIKDKYKDYKFTKPKIEVQDGDFEEVQTPYCPKCGSLMVLRIAKSGPYSGKEFWGCSKYPNCKGLLNI
;
A
#
# COMPACT_ATOMS: atom_id res chain seq x y z
N MET A 1 -11.27 18.65 7.53
CA MET A 1 -10.40 18.48 6.36
C MET A 1 -8.92 18.73 6.67
N ILE A 2 -8.56 19.83 7.34
CA ILE A 2 -7.16 20.17 7.71
C ILE A 2 -6.53 19.20 8.74
N LYS A 3 -7.34 18.63 9.66
CA LYS A 3 -6.84 17.70 10.69
C LYS A 3 -6.30 16.37 10.12
N GLU A 4 -6.90 15.86 9.05
CA GLU A 4 -6.44 14.63 8.38
C GLU A 4 -5.12 14.85 7.63
N VAL A 5 -4.96 16.04 7.04
CA VAL A 5 -3.72 16.47 6.39
C VAL A 5 -2.59 16.61 7.41
N PHE A 6 -2.86 17.22 8.57
CA PHE A 6 -1.88 17.39 9.65
C PHE A 6 -1.47 16.05 10.28
N LYS A 7 -2.42 15.12 10.44
CA LYS A 7 -2.15 13.77 10.98
C LYS A 7 -1.27 12.93 10.04
N SER A 8 -1.50 13.03 8.73
CA SER A 8 -0.66 12.37 7.72
C SER A 8 0.75 12.98 7.65
N ALA A 9 0.85 14.30 7.81
CA ALA A 9 2.11 15.04 7.86
C ALA A 9 2.95 14.67 9.10
N LEU A 10 2.33 14.48 10.27
CA LEU A 10 3.03 14.10 11.50
C LEU A 10 3.53 12.64 11.48
N ASN A 11 2.71 11.70 10.99
CA ASN A 11 3.11 10.28 10.96
C ASN A 11 4.26 9.98 10.00
N ASN A 12 4.44 10.83 8.98
CA ASN A 12 5.53 10.70 8.01
C ASN A 12 6.56 11.84 8.13
N PHE A 13 6.50 12.62 9.22
CA PHE A 13 7.36 13.79 9.42
C PHE A 13 8.84 13.42 9.41
N GLN A 14 9.18 12.26 9.98
CA GLN A 14 10.55 11.77 10.00
C GLN A 14 11.11 11.51 8.59
N VAL A 15 10.29 10.96 7.69
CA VAL A 15 10.68 10.75 6.28
C VAL A 15 10.79 12.08 5.53
N LEU A 16 9.89 13.02 5.83
CA LEU A 16 9.93 14.37 5.26
C LEU A 16 11.19 15.13 5.70
N LEU A 17 11.59 15.02 6.96
CA LEU A 17 12.81 15.63 7.48
C LEU A 17 14.07 15.00 6.86
N ILE A 18 14.11 13.68 6.74
CA ILE A 18 15.26 12.97 6.14
C ILE A 18 15.40 13.36 4.66
N ALA A 19 14.31 13.35 3.90
CA ALA A 19 14.32 13.75 2.50
C ALA A 19 14.72 15.22 2.33
N TRP A 20 14.23 16.12 3.21
CA TRP A 20 14.58 17.54 3.18
C TRP A 20 16.06 17.80 3.47
N VAL A 21 16.64 17.10 4.44
CA VAL A 21 18.08 17.18 4.76
C VAL A 21 18.93 16.66 3.60
N ILE A 22 18.54 15.55 2.97
CA ILE A 22 19.26 14.99 1.81
C ILE A 22 19.23 15.97 0.63
N ILE A 23 18.08 16.57 0.36
CA ILE A 23 17.92 17.55 -0.73
C ILE A 23 18.74 18.82 -0.45
N ILE A 24 18.78 19.29 0.80
CA ILE A 24 19.64 20.41 1.19
C ILE A 24 21.11 20.03 0.99
N ILE A 25 21.56 18.89 1.50
CA ILE A 25 22.96 18.45 1.37
C ILE A 25 23.35 18.33 -0.11
N ALA A 26 22.50 17.74 -0.94
CA ALA A 26 22.73 17.64 -2.38
C ALA A 26 22.81 19.02 -3.05
N ASN A 27 21.89 19.93 -2.73
CA ASN A 27 21.89 21.28 -3.27
C ASN A 27 23.18 22.05 -2.88
N GLN A 28 23.64 21.91 -1.64
CA GLN A 28 24.86 22.54 -1.15
C GLN A 28 26.13 21.98 -1.80
N LEU A 29 26.11 20.69 -2.19
CA LEU A 29 27.23 20.01 -2.84
C LEU A 29 27.32 20.34 -4.34
N PHE A 30 26.19 20.38 -5.04
CA PHE A 30 26.14 20.48 -6.50
C PHE A 30 26.08 21.93 -7.03
N ILE A 31 25.48 22.87 -6.30
CA ILE A 31 25.25 24.23 -6.83
C ILE A 31 26.25 25.25 -6.30
N PHE A 32 26.73 25.09 -5.06
CA PHE A 32 27.55 26.11 -4.38
C PHE A 32 28.98 25.66 -4.06
N GLY A 33 29.44 24.52 -4.60
CA GLY A 33 30.78 24.00 -4.33
C GLY A 33 31.06 23.81 -2.83
N ALA A 34 30.06 23.34 -2.07
CA ALA A 34 30.09 23.14 -0.61
C ALA A 34 30.03 24.42 0.26
N CYS A 35 29.32 25.47 -0.15
CA CYS A 35 29.08 26.63 0.71
C CYS A 35 27.83 26.44 1.63
N PHE A 36 28.04 25.95 2.86
CA PHE A 36 26.98 25.69 3.86
C PHE A 36 26.55 26.92 4.68
N ALA A 37 26.69 28.12 4.13
CA ALA A 37 26.35 29.34 4.85
C ALA A 37 24.85 29.68 4.75
N PRO A 38 24.23 30.23 5.83
CA PRO A 38 22.79 30.42 5.93
C PRO A 38 22.20 31.41 4.91
N TYR A 39 23.02 32.25 4.28
CA TYR A 39 22.57 33.21 3.27
C TYR A 39 22.18 32.55 1.92
N CYS A 40 22.78 31.41 1.55
CA CYS A 40 22.44 30.69 0.32
C CYS A 40 21.03 30.06 0.39
N LEU A 41 20.63 29.62 1.59
CA LEU A 41 19.31 29.03 1.82
C LEU A 41 18.21 30.10 1.77
N MET A 42 18.48 31.30 2.30
CA MET A 42 17.50 32.39 2.38
C MET A 42 17.17 33.03 1.02
N ALA A 43 18.12 33.02 0.08
CA ALA A 43 17.90 33.59 -1.26
C ALA A 43 16.92 32.76 -2.12
N ALA A 44 16.79 31.45 -1.85
CA ALA A 44 16.01 30.54 -2.69
C ALA A 44 14.55 30.36 -2.23
N LEU A 45 14.22 30.72 -0.99
CA LEU A 45 12.91 30.47 -0.38
C LEU A 45 11.72 31.21 -1.03
N PRO A 46 11.86 32.44 -1.58
CA PRO A 46 10.70 33.15 -2.11
C PRO A 46 10.22 32.56 -3.44
N HIS A 47 11.14 32.17 -4.34
CA HIS A 47 10.77 31.72 -5.68
C HIS A 47 10.40 30.23 -5.71
N THR A 48 11.06 29.41 -4.90
CA THR A 48 10.75 27.97 -4.80
C THR A 48 9.37 27.72 -4.20
N PHE A 49 8.94 28.55 -3.24
CA PHE A 49 7.60 28.47 -2.66
C PHE A 49 6.50 28.80 -3.68
N VAL A 50 6.68 29.85 -4.48
CA VAL A 50 5.71 30.26 -5.52
C VAL A 50 5.60 29.20 -6.62
N ILE A 51 6.73 28.62 -7.05
CA ILE A 51 6.75 27.55 -8.06
C ILE A 51 6.02 26.30 -7.55
N ALA A 52 6.24 25.90 -6.30
CA ALA A 52 5.54 24.76 -5.70
C ALA A 52 4.03 24.99 -5.58
N LEU A 53 3.61 26.21 -5.25
CA LEU A 53 2.19 26.58 -5.16
C LEU A 53 1.51 26.56 -6.54
N LEU A 54 2.19 27.07 -7.57
CA LEU A 54 1.69 27.08 -8.94
C LEU A 54 1.62 25.68 -9.55
N VAL A 55 2.65 24.85 -9.34
CA VAL A 55 2.64 23.46 -9.81
C VAL A 55 1.53 22.68 -9.12
N ASN A 56 1.36 22.83 -7.81
CA ASN A 56 0.28 22.17 -7.07
C ASN A 56 -1.12 22.65 -7.54
N TYR A 57 -1.29 23.95 -7.81
CA TYR A 57 -2.54 24.49 -8.35
C TYR A 57 -2.88 23.91 -9.74
N PHE A 58 -1.90 23.84 -10.64
CA PHE A 58 -2.09 23.30 -11.99
C PHE A 58 -2.23 21.77 -12.01
N PHE A 59 -1.48 21.03 -11.19
CA PHE A 59 -1.58 19.56 -11.13
C PHE A 59 -2.89 19.09 -10.50
N LEU A 60 -3.37 19.76 -9.44
CA LEU A 60 -4.65 19.44 -8.82
C LEU A 60 -5.85 19.77 -9.73
N ALA A 61 -5.70 20.73 -10.64
CA ALA A 61 -6.72 21.01 -11.67
C ALA A 61 -6.75 19.95 -12.78
N ASN A 62 -5.61 19.34 -13.10
CA ASN A 62 -5.50 18.33 -14.16
C ASN A 62 -5.69 16.87 -13.68
N GLU A 63 -5.77 16.61 -12.37
CA GLU A 63 -6.07 15.28 -11.82
C GLU A 63 -7.58 15.02 -11.69
N SER A 64 -8.35 15.37 -12.73
CA SER A 64 -9.75 14.96 -12.92
C SER A 64 -9.88 13.76 -13.87
N SER A 65 -8.98 12.78 -13.76
CA SER A 65 -9.29 11.38 -14.12
C SER A 65 -9.30 10.51 -12.86
N PRO A 66 -10.44 10.42 -12.15
CA PRO A 66 -10.60 9.72 -10.87
C PRO A 66 -11.10 8.27 -11.03
N SER A 67 -10.77 7.57 -12.12
CA SER A 67 -11.55 6.38 -12.53
C SER A 67 -11.05 5.00 -12.06
N GLU A 68 -9.93 4.85 -11.33
CA GLU A 68 -9.44 3.49 -11.03
C GLU A 68 -9.10 3.18 -9.56
N LYS A 69 -8.90 4.18 -8.70
CA LYS A 69 -8.53 3.94 -7.28
C LYS A 69 -9.67 4.11 -6.27
N SER A 70 -10.83 4.61 -6.67
CA SER A 70 -12.00 4.78 -5.80
C SER A 70 -12.81 3.48 -5.64
N ILE A 71 -12.95 2.67 -6.69
CA ILE A 71 -13.80 1.46 -6.68
C ILE A 71 -13.39 0.45 -5.59
N ILE A 72 -12.09 0.33 -5.29
CA ILE A 72 -11.59 -0.66 -4.30
C ILE A 72 -11.72 -0.15 -2.85
N LYS A 73 -11.63 1.16 -2.61
CA LYS A 73 -11.75 1.70 -1.24
C LYS A 73 -13.20 1.80 -0.78
N ASP A 74 -14.13 2.06 -1.69
CA ASP A 74 -15.53 2.27 -1.31
C ASP A 74 -16.24 0.95 -0.95
N LYS A 75 -15.83 -0.18 -1.55
CA LYS A 75 -16.38 -1.50 -1.19
C LYS A 75 -15.92 -2.03 0.17
N TYR A 76 -14.79 -1.58 0.70
CA TYR A 76 -14.30 -2.07 2.00
C TYR A 76 -14.91 -1.31 3.19
N LYS A 77 -15.48 -0.13 2.95
CA LYS A 77 -15.94 0.78 4.02
C LYS A 77 -17.34 0.50 4.55
N ASP A 78 -18.13 -0.33 3.86
CA ASP A 78 -19.51 -0.66 4.24
C ASP A 78 -19.68 -2.07 4.84
N TYR A 79 -18.58 -2.82 5.01
CA TYR A 79 -18.60 -4.01 5.86
C TYR A 79 -18.54 -3.58 7.34
N LYS A 80 -19.69 -3.12 7.83
CA LYS A 80 -19.96 -2.87 9.25
C LYS A 80 -19.83 -4.20 9.98
N PHE A 81 -18.66 -4.43 10.58
CA PHE A 81 -18.36 -5.60 11.40
C PHE A 81 -19.23 -5.56 12.65
N THR A 82 -20.46 -6.08 12.58
CA THR A 82 -21.16 -6.58 13.76
C THR A 82 -20.33 -7.76 14.24
N LYS A 83 -19.39 -7.48 15.14
CA LYS A 83 -18.55 -8.46 15.81
C LYS A 83 -19.48 -9.51 16.44
N PRO A 84 -19.55 -10.74 15.91
CA PRO A 84 -20.16 -11.82 16.68
C PRO A 84 -19.19 -12.02 17.85
N LYS A 85 -19.70 -11.92 19.08
CA LYS A 85 -18.95 -12.32 20.28
C LYS A 85 -18.81 -13.84 20.23
N ILE A 86 -17.83 -14.33 19.48
CA ILE A 86 -17.39 -15.71 19.52
C ILE A 86 -16.46 -15.77 20.74
N GLU A 87 -16.89 -16.47 21.79
CA GLU A 87 -16.01 -16.93 22.86
C GLU A 87 -15.02 -17.91 22.22
N VAL A 88 -13.82 -17.40 21.94
CA VAL A 88 -12.68 -18.21 21.53
C VAL A 88 -12.24 -18.95 22.78
N GLN A 89 -12.56 -20.24 22.85
CA GLN A 89 -11.94 -21.14 23.83
C GLN A 89 -10.50 -21.34 23.39
N ASP A 90 -9.57 -21.15 24.32
CA ASP A 90 -8.13 -21.35 24.13
C ASP A 90 -7.86 -22.85 23.87
N GLY A 91 -8.03 -23.26 22.62
CA GLY A 91 -7.68 -24.57 22.10
C GLY A 91 -6.78 -24.36 20.90
N ASP A 92 -5.52 -24.78 21.07
CA ASP A 92 -4.49 -25.04 20.05
C ASP A 92 -4.81 -24.49 18.65
N PHE A 93 -4.34 -23.26 18.38
CA PHE A 93 -4.26 -22.74 17.02
C PHE A 93 -3.21 -23.55 16.25
N GLU A 94 -3.62 -24.66 15.65
CA GLU A 94 -2.81 -25.33 14.65
C GLU A 94 -2.72 -24.40 13.44
N GLU A 95 -1.58 -23.75 13.28
CA GLU A 95 -1.28 -22.87 12.17
C GLU A 95 -1.29 -23.71 10.88
N VAL A 96 -2.46 -23.81 10.24
CA VAL A 96 -2.59 -24.51 8.96
C VAL A 96 -1.79 -23.75 7.91
N GLN A 97 -0.54 -24.16 7.72
CA GLN A 97 0.34 -23.58 6.72
C GLN A 97 -0.27 -23.80 5.34
N THR A 98 -0.64 -22.70 4.69
CA THR A 98 -1.19 -22.75 3.32
C THR A 98 -0.05 -23.09 2.35
N PRO A 99 -0.15 -24.20 1.59
CA PRO A 99 0.94 -24.61 0.71
C PRO A 99 1.04 -23.71 -0.52
N TYR A 100 2.24 -23.68 -1.11
CA TYR A 100 2.49 -23.03 -2.40
C TYR A 100 2.25 -23.98 -3.57
N CYS A 101 1.74 -23.45 -4.67
CA CYS A 101 1.46 -24.21 -5.88
C CYS A 101 2.77 -24.71 -6.53
N PRO A 102 2.93 -26.03 -6.79
CA PRO A 102 4.15 -26.59 -7.37
C PRO A 102 4.39 -26.16 -8.83
N LYS A 103 3.37 -25.62 -9.52
CA LYS A 103 3.48 -25.21 -10.93
C LYS A 103 3.88 -23.74 -11.12
N CYS A 104 3.50 -22.86 -10.19
CA CYS A 104 3.70 -21.41 -10.36
C CYS A 104 4.11 -20.66 -9.09
N GLY A 105 4.34 -21.36 -7.98
CA GLY A 105 4.74 -20.76 -6.70
C GLY A 105 3.71 -19.83 -6.06
N SER A 106 2.49 -19.73 -6.58
CA SER A 106 1.43 -18.90 -6.00
C SER A 106 0.73 -19.63 -4.85
N LEU A 107 0.20 -18.90 -3.87
CA LEU A 107 -0.55 -19.48 -2.74
C LEU A 107 -1.71 -20.38 -3.23
N MET A 108 -1.96 -21.46 -2.51
CA MET A 108 -3.09 -22.35 -2.75
C MET A 108 -4.27 -22.01 -1.84
N VAL A 109 -5.47 -22.37 -2.30
CA VAL A 109 -6.74 -22.15 -1.61
C VAL A 109 -7.44 -23.49 -1.48
N LEU A 110 -7.99 -23.77 -0.29
CA LEU A 110 -8.78 -24.97 -0.04
C LEU A 110 -10.09 -24.90 -0.84
N ARG A 111 -10.38 -25.93 -1.62
CA ARG A 111 -11.58 -26.04 -2.45
C ARG A 111 -12.21 -27.40 -2.26
N ILE A 112 -13.53 -27.47 -2.41
CA ILE A 112 -14.27 -28.73 -2.37
C ILE A 112 -14.56 -29.15 -3.82
N ALA A 113 -14.28 -30.42 -4.13
CA ALA A 113 -14.63 -30.99 -5.42
C ALA A 113 -16.16 -31.06 -5.55
N LYS A 114 -16.70 -30.45 -6.61
CA LYS A 114 -18.15 -30.33 -6.83
C LYS A 114 -18.77 -31.53 -7.55
N SER A 115 -17.96 -32.31 -8.25
CA SER A 115 -18.44 -33.39 -9.11
C SER A 115 -17.36 -34.46 -9.32
N GLY A 116 -17.78 -35.63 -9.78
CA GLY A 116 -16.91 -36.77 -10.04
C GLY A 116 -16.68 -37.67 -8.81
N PRO A 117 -15.76 -38.64 -8.92
CA PRO A 117 -15.52 -39.66 -7.89
C PRO A 117 -15.07 -39.11 -6.52
N TYR A 118 -14.52 -37.89 -6.51
CA TYR A 118 -14.03 -37.21 -5.31
C TYR A 118 -14.97 -36.09 -4.85
N SER A 119 -16.21 -36.03 -5.34
CA SER A 119 -17.17 -35.01 -4.94
C SER A 119 -17.33 -34.96 -3.42
N GLY A 120 -17.30 -33.75 -2.85
CA GLY A 120 -17.34 -33.50 -1.41
C GLY A 120 -15.99 -33.54 -0.71
N LYS A 121 -14.90 -33.96 -1.37
CA LYS A 121 -13.56 -33.91 -0.79
C LYS A 121 -12.90 -32.56 -0.98
N GLU A 122 -12.14 -32.15 0.01
CA GLU A 122 -11.29 -30.95 -0.03
C GLU A 122 -10.00 -31.22 -0.79
N PHE A 123 -9.47 -30.19 -1.45
CA PHE A 123 -8.16 -30.21 -2.08
C PHE A 123 -7.60 -28.79 -2.17
N TRP A 124 -6.29 -28.67 -2.24
CA TRP A 124 -5.63 -27.39 -2.50
C TRP A 124 -5.66 -27.08 -3.99
N GLY A 125 -6.33 -26.00 -4.37
CA GLY A 125 -6.34 -25.47 -5.74
C GLY A 125 -5.52 -24.18 -5.85
N CYS A 126 -4.82 -23.98 -6.96
CA CYS A 126 -4.06 -22.74 -7.18
C CYS A 126 -4.97 -21.50 -7.17
N SER A 127 -4.55 -20.44 -6.47
CA SER A 127 -5.23 -19.13 -6.48
C SER A 127 -5.39 -18.51 -7.86
N LYS A 128 -4.48 -18.82 -8.80
CA LYS A 128 -4.47 -18.31 -10.18
C LYS A 128 -5.29 -19.15 -11.17
N TYR A 129 -6.14 -20.06 -10.73
CA TYR A 129 -7.06 -20.78 -11.64
C TYR A 129 -8.00 -19.77 -12.34
N PRO A 130 -8.26 -19.87 -13.67
CA PRO A 130 -7.96 -20.98 -14.58
C PRO A 130 -6.57 -20.94 -15.24
N ASN A 131 -5.82 -19.85 -15.08
CA ASN A 131 -4.51 -19.65 -15.72
C ASN A 131 -3.45 -20.65 -15.22
N CYS A 132 -3.56 -21.08 -13.97
CA CYS A 132 -2.75 -22.17 -13.42
C CYS A 132 -3.64 -23.30 -12.90
N LYS A 133 -3.51 -24.49 -13.49
CA LYS A 133 -4.20 -25.73 -13.10
C LYS A 133 -3.36 -26.55 -12.11
N GLY A 134 -2.74 -25.88 -11.14
CA GLY A 134 -2.04 -26.53 -10.04
C GLY A 134 -3.01 -27.04 -8.99
N LEU A 135 -2.81 -28.28 -8.56
CA LEU A 135 -3.62 -28.97 -7.56
C LEU A 135 -2.72 -29.79 -6.64
N LEU A 136 -3.11 -29.91 -5.37
CA LEU A 136 -2.45 -30.74 -4.37
C LEU A 136 -3.57 -31.40 -3.56
N ASN A 137 -3.51 -32.72 -3.44
CA ASN A 137 -4.50 -33.48 -2.69
C ASN A 137 -4.22 -33.36 -1.18
N ILE A 138 -5.28 -33.31 -0.37
CA ILE A 138 -5.20 -33.41 1.09
C ILE A 138 -5.52 -34.82 1.55
#